data_AF-A0A655A0U4-F1
#
_entry.id   AF-A0A655A0U4-F1
#
_cell.length_a   1.000
_cell.length_b   1.000
_cell.length_c   1.000
_cell.angle_alpha   90.00
_cell.angle_beta   90.00
_cell.angle_gamma   90.00
#
_symmetry.space_group_name_H-M   'P 1'
#
loop_
_entity.id
_entity.type
_entity.pdbx_description
1 polymer ?
#
loop_
_entity_poly.entity_id
_entity_poly.type
_entity_poly.pdbx_seq_one_letter_code
_entity_poly.pdbx_strand_id
1 'polypeptide(L)' 'MSASWLRHRVSERGLIATAEQLWADSFRLALVAAHDDGDSLRVVYLFLAGYPDRRVEL' A
#
# COMPACT_ATOMS: atom_id res chain seq x y z
N MET A 1 -9.91 12.74 14.09
CA MET A 1 -8.57 12.11 13.99
C MET A 1 -8.16 12.19 12.54
N SER A 2 -7.14 12.99 12.19
CA SER A 2 -6.62 13.01 10.82
C SER A 2 -5.73 11.78 10.66
N ALA A 3 -6.22 10.75 9.96
CA ALA A 3 -5.36 9.64 9.60
C ALA A 3 -4.34 10.15 8.59
N SER A 4 -3.08 10.20 9.01
CA SER A 4 -1.94 10.52 8.14
C SER A 4 -1.72 9.35 7.18
N TRP A 5 -2.45 9.34 6.06
CA TRP A 5 -2.28 8.36 5.00
C TRP A 5 -1.00 8.67 4.23
N LEU A 6 0.04 7.87 4.47
CA LEU A 6 1.27 7.92 3.68
C LEU A 6 1.06 7.14 2.37
N ARG A 7 0.70 7.89 1.33
CA ARG A 7 0.55 7.38 -0.03
C ARG A 7 1.91 7.35 -0.73
N HIS A 8 2.34 6.18 -1.16
CA HIS A 8 3.61 6.01 -1.84
C HIS A 8 3.40 5.50 -3.25
N ARG A 9 3.54 6.39 -4.24
CA ARG A 9 3.50 5.97 -5.64
C ARG A 9 4.77 5.18 -5.97
N VAL A 10 4.61 3.90 -6.29
CA VAL A 10 5.71 3.01 -6.68
C VAL A 10 5.62 2.63 -8.16
N SER A 11 6.77 2.34 -8.76
CA SER A 11 6.80 1.70 -10.08
C SER A 11 6.48 0.21 -9.95
N GLU A 12 6.10 -0.44 -11.06
CA GLU A 12 5.83 -1.88 -11.08
C GLU A 12 7.00 -2.71 -10.52
N ARG A 13 8.25 -2.38 -10.91
CA ARG A 13 9.45 -3.03 -10.40
C ARG A 13 9.71 -2.71 -8.92
N GLY A 14 9.35 -1.52 -8.46
CA GLY A 14 9.51 -1.10 -7.07
C GLY A 14 8.46 -1.68 -6.13
N LEU A 15 7.33 -2.16 -6.66
CA LEU A 15 6.23 -2.72 -5.87
C LEU A 15 6.67 -3.96 -5.08
N ILE A 16 7.33 -4.91 -5.73
CA ILE A 16 7.75 -6.18 -5.09
C ILE A 16 8.69 -5.88 -3.92
N ALA A 17 9.76 -5.11 -4.16
CA ALA A 17 10.73 -4.77 -3.13
C ALA A 17 10.08 -3.99 -1.96
N THR A 18 9.15 -3.09 -2.27
CA THR A 18 8.43 -2.32 -1.24
C THR A 18 7.50 -3.23 -0.41
N ALA A 19 6.80 -4.16 -1.05
CA ALA A 19 5.94 -5.13 -0.37
C ALA A 19 6.74 -6.08 0.53
N GLU A 20 7.88 -6.58 0.07
CA GLU A 20 8.80 -7.40 0.86
C GLU A 20 9.29 -6.67 2.11
N GLN A 21 9.67 -5.40 1.96
CA GLN A 21 10.06 -4.56 3.09
C GLN A 21 8.91 -4.36 4.10
N LEU A 22 7.69 -4.09 3.61
CA LEU A 22 6.52 -3.95 4.48
C LEU A 22 6.19 -5.24 5.24
N TRP A 23 6.36 -6.41 4.62
CA TRP A 23 6.19 -7.69 5.31
C TRP A 23 7.24 -7.91 6.40
N ALA A 24 8.51 -7.56 6.14
CA ALA A 24 9.58 -7.57 7.13
C ALA A 24 9.25 -6.63 8.31
N ASP A 25 8.61 -5.49 8.03
CA ASP A 25 8.16 -4.51 9.02
C ASP A 25 6.83 -4.86 9.70
N SER A 26 6.42 -6.13 9.62
CA SER A 26 5.20 -6.70 10.25
C SER A 26 3.86 -6.20 9.72
N PHE A 27 3.84 -5.55 8.55
CA PHE A 27 2.58 -5.26 7.87
C PHE A 27 1.99 -6.51 7.20
N ARG A 28 0.67 -6.51 6.99
CA ARG A 28 -0.07 -7.51 6.24
C ARG A 28 -0.94 -6.84 5.18
N LEU A 29 -1.03 -7.47 4.02
CA LEU A 29 -1.89 -7.01 2.93
C LEU A 29 -3.36 -7.18 3.34
N ALA A 30 -4.13 -6.10 3.32
CA ALA A 30 -5.52 -6.08 3.75
C ALA A 30 -6.50 -5.85 2.60
N LEU A 31 -6.07 -5.12 1.56
CA LEU A 31 -6.90 -4.82 0.40
C LEU A 31 -6.02 -4.66 -0.85
N VAL A 32 -6.54 -5.14 -1.97
CA VAL A 32 -6.09 -4.76 -3.31
C VAL A 32 -7.33 -4.22 -4.04
N ALA A 33 -7.23 -3.00 -4.55
CA ALA A 33 -8.29 -2.36 -5.32
C ALA A 33 -7.69 -1.74 -6.58
N ALA A 34 -8.49 -1.53 -7.62
CA ALA A 34 -8.06 -0.83 -8.82
C ALA A 34 -9.07 0.26 -9.17
N HIS A 35 -8.55 1.44 -9.49
CA HIS A 35 -9.31 2.50 -10.13
C HIS A 35 -9.08 2.40 -11.63
N ASP A 36 -10.16 2.40 -12.40
CA ASP A 36 -10.09 2.57 -13.84
C ASP A 36 -10.02 4.07 -14.15
N ASP A 37 -8.87 4.52 -14.62
CA ASP A 37 -8.62 5.91 -15.04
C ASP A 37 -8.73 6.05 -16.58
N GLY A 38 -9.35 5.07 -17.28
CA GLY A 38 -9.59 5.06 -18.71
C GLY A 38 -8.44 4.41 -19.51
N ASP A 39 -7.31 5.11 -19.61
CA ASP A 39 -6.15 4.62 -20.37
C ASP A 39 -5.22 3.74 -19.52
N SER A 40 -5.48 3.66 -18.21
CA SER A 40 -4.69 2.87 -17.27
C SER A 40 -5.51 2.46 -16.05
N LEU A 41 -5.13 1.34 -15.44
CA LEU A 41 -5.62 0.96 -14.12
C LEU A 41 -4.63 1.43 -13.05
N ARG A 42 -5.09 2.26 -12.12
CA ARG A 42 -4.32 2.58 -10.90
C ARG A 42 -4.69 1.58 -9.81
N VAL A 43 -3.80 0.62 -9.58
CA VAL A 43 -3.94 -0.35 -8.49
C VAL A 43 -3.48 0.29 -7.17
N VAL A 44 -4.22 0.05 -6.10
CA VAL A 44 -3.92 0.47 -4.73
C VAL A 44 -3.78 -0.77 -3.85
N TYR A 45 -2.66 -0.88 -3.16
CA TYR A 45 -2.39 -1.92 -2.16
C TYR A 45 -2.41 -1.33 -0.76
N LEU A 46 -3.28 -1.83 0.11
CA LEU A 46 -3.36 -1.40 1.51
C LEU A 46 -2.67 -2.41 2.41
N PHE A 47 -1.66 -1.95 3.13
CA PHE A 47 -0.94 -2.70 4.16
C PHE A 47 -1.27 -2.18 5.55
N LEU A 48 -1.54 -3.08 6.49
CA LEU A 48 -1.87 -2.76 7.89
C LEU A 48 -0.89 -3.44 8.84
N ALA A 49 -0.50 -2.74 9.91
CA ALA A 49 0.19 -3.32 11.07
C ALA A 49 -0.58 -2.99 12.35
N GLY A 50 -0.56 -3.94 13.30
CA GLY A 50 -1.24 -3.83 14.60
C GLY A 50 -0.63 -2.76 15.51
N TYR A 51 -1.02 -2.73 16.79
CA TYR A 51 -0.80 -1.57 17.68
C TYR A 51 0.65 -1.01 17.70
N PRO A 52 0.83 0.32 17.50
CA PRO A 52 -0.21 1.28 17.14
C PRO A 52 -0.70 1.06 15.71
N ASP A 53 -2.00 1.24 15.44
CA ASP A 53 -2.57 1.06 14.09
C ASP A 53 -1.77 1.88 13.06
N ARG A 54 -1.11 1.18 12.15
CA ARG A 54 -0.29 1.76 11.08
C ARG A 54 -0.81 1.27 9.75
N ARG A 55 -0.90 2.19 8.79
CA ARG A 55 -1.48 1.94 7.46
C ARG A 55 -0.59 2.56 6.39
N VAL A 56 -0.33 1.79 5.33
CA VAL A 56 0.44 2.24 4.16
C VAL A 56 -0.34 1.90 2.90
N GLU A 57 -0.50 2.90 2.03
CA GLU A 57 -1.09 2.75 0.71
C GLU A 57 0.04 2.85 -0.34
N LEU A 58 0.17 1.81 -1.17
CA LEU A 58 1.03 1.80 -2.37
C LEU A 58 0.18 2.00 -3.62
#